data_AF-A0A7H4M541-F1
#
_entry.id   AF-A0A7H4M541-F1
#
_cell.length_a   1.000
_cell.length_b   1.000
_cell.length_c   1.000
_cell.angle_alpha   90.00
_cell.angle_beta   90.00
_cell.angle_gamma   90.00
#
_symmetry.space_group_name_H-M   'P 1'
#
loop_
_entity.id
_entity.type
_entity.pdbx_description
1 polymer ?
#
loop_
_entity_poly.entity_id
_entity_poly.type
_entity_poly.pdbx_seq_one_letter_code
_entity_poly.pdbx_strand_id
1 'polypeptide(L)'
;MTSFWVLVCFGVIGLPHTAVRCISYKDSKAVHRGIIIGTIVVAILMFGMHLAGALGRAVIPDLTVPDLVIPTLMVKVLPPFAAGIFLAAPMAAIMSTINAQLLQSSATIIKDLYLNLRPRR
;
A
#
# COMPACT_ATOMS: atom_id res chain seq x y z
N MET A 1 -18.39 -2.02 3.90
CA MET A 1 -17.13 -2.69 4.30
C MET A 1 -16.79 -3.88 3.40
N THR A 2 -17.74 -4.75 3.05
CA THR A 2 -17.51 -5.91 2.18
C THR A 2 -17.07 -5.55 0.76
N SER A 3 -17.65 -4.49 0.18
CA SER A 3 -17.26 -3.96 -1.14
C SER A 3 -15.80 -3.50 -1.21
N PHE A 4 -15.28 -2.88 -0.15
CA PHE A 4 -13.88 -2.44 -0.06
C PHE A 4 -12.91 -3.63 -0.11
N TRP A 5 -13.22 -4.69 0.63
CA TRP A 5 -12.42 -5.91 0.64
C TRP A 5 -12.36 -6.58 -0.72
N VAL A 6 -13.49 -6.70 -1.42
CA VAL A 6 -13.53 -7.31 -2.76
C VAL A 6 -12.70 -6.49 -3.76
N LEU A 7 -12.84 -5.17 -3.75
CA LEU A 7 -12.05 -4.27 -4.62
C LEU A 7 -10.55 -4.35 -4.35
N VAL A 8 -10.14 -4.37 -3.08
CA VAL A 8 -8.72 -4.39 -2.71
C VAL A 8 -8.09 -5.78 -2.93
N CYS A 9 -8.79 -6.86 -2.57
CA CYS A 9 -8.22 -8.20 -2.70
C CYS A 9 -8.12 -8.68 -4.15
N PHE A 10 -9.14 -8.43 -4.97
CA PHE A 10 -9.18 -8.93 -6.35
C PHE A 10 -8.79 -7.86 -7.37
N GLY A 11 -9.22 -6.61 -7.17
CA GLY A 11 -8.96 -5.53 -8.14
C GLY A 11 -7.48 -5.18 -8.28
N VAL A 12 -6.69 -5.35 -7.22
CA VAL A 12 -5.26 -5.00 -7.23
C VAL A 12 -4.40 -6.01 -8.01
N ILE A 13 -4.89 -7.24 -8.20
CA ILE A 13 -4.20 -8.30 -8.96
C ILE A 13 -4.09 -7.93 -10.44
N GLY A 14 -5.13 -7.28 -10.99
CA GLY A 14 -5.17 -6.86 -12.39
C GLY A 14 -4.36 -5.60 -12.69
N LEU A 15 -3.81 -4.93 -11.67
CA LEU A 15 -3.05 -3.70 -11.88
C LEU A 15 -1.64 -4.02 -12.40
N PRO A 16 -1.17 -3.30 -13.43
CA PRO A 16 0.02 -3.72 -14.15
C PRO A 16 1.29 -3.56 -13.30
N HIS A 17 1.34 -2.59 -12.39
CA HIS A 17 2.44 -2.43 -11.41
C HIS A 17 2.52 -3.58 -10.39
N THR A 18 1.42 -4.33 -10.17
CA THR A 18 1.39 -5.55 -9.35
C THR A 18 1.79 -6.76 -10.20
N ALA A 19 1.25 -6.88 -11.41
CA ALA A 19 1.56 -7.96 -12.33
C ALA A 19 3.06 -8.03 -12.67
N VAL A 20 3.72 -6.89 -12.91
CA VAL A 20 5.17 -6.82 -13.18
C VAL A 20 6.00 -7.35 -12.01
N ARG A 21 5.54 -7.16 -10.75
CA ARG A 21 6.22 -7.73 -9.57
C ARG A 21 6.11 -9.25 -9.54
N CYS A 22 4.97 -9.81 -9.93
CA CYS A 22 4.77 -11.26 -10.02
C CYS A 22 5.70 -11.92 -11.06
N ILE A 23 6.05 -11.20 -12.13
CA ILE A 23 6.98 -11.69 -13.17
C ILE A 23 8.44 -11.55 -12.72
N SER A 24 8.72 -10.69 -11.74
CA SER A 24 10.07 -10.43 -11.24
C SER A 24 10.59 -11.46 -10.24
N TYR A 25 9.79 -12.46 -9.85
CA TYR A 25 10.23 -13.53 -8.95
C TYR A 25 11.21 -14.47 -9.65
N LYS A 26 12.28 -14.84 -8.94
CA LYS A 26 13.34 -15.71 -9.47
C LYS A 26 12.87 -17.12 -9.79
N ASP A 27 12.09 -17.73 -8.89
CA ASP A 27 11.66 -19.13 -8.95
C ASP A 27 10.27 -19.31 -8.35
N SER A 28 9.56 -20.38 -8.71
CA SER A 28 8.24 -20.72 -8.15
C SER A 28 8.26 -20.88 -6.62
N LYS A 29 9.36 -21.38 -6.05
CA LYS A 29 9.54 -21.46 -4.58
C LYS A 29 9.55 -20.08 -3.92
N ALA A 30 10.12 -19.07 -4.59
CA ALA A 30 10.17 -17.70 -4.08
C ALA A 30 8.78 -17.07 -4.03
N VAL A 31 7.93 -17.35 -5.04
CA VAL A 31 6.52 -16.90 -5.07
C VAL A 31 5.74 -17.51 -3.89
N HIS A 32 5.81 -18.83 -3.70
CA HIS A 32 5.09 -19.51 -2.62
C HIS A 32 5.51 -19.00 -1.23
N ARG A 33 6.82 -18.83 -1.01
CA ARG A 33 7.32 -18.24 0.23
C ARG A 33 6.89 -16.78 0.40
N GLY A 34 6.88 -16.02 -0.70
CA GLY A 34 6.39 -14.64 -0.75
C GLY A 34 4.92 -14.52 -0.35
N ILE A 35 4.07 -15.44 -0.81
CA ILE A 35 2.66 -15.50 -0.42
C ILE A 35 2.54 -15.72 1.09
N ILE A 36 3.22 -16.72 1.66
CA ILE A 36 3.13 -17.03 3.10
C ILE A 36 3.59 -15.85 3.95
N ILE A 37 4.77 -15.29 3.65
CA ILE A 37 5.31 -14.14 4.39
C ILE A 37 4.39 -12.92 4.23
N GLY A 38 3.94 -12.66 3.01
CA GLY A 38 3.05 -11.55 2.70
C GLY A 38 1.72 -11.65 3.47
N THR A 39 1.09 -12.81 3.50
CA THR A 39 -0.16 -13.03 4.23
C THR A 39 0.02 -12.82 5.73
N ILE A 40 1.09 -13.35 6.34
CA ILE A 40 1.36 -13.17 7.78
C ILE A 40 1.57 -11.69 8.10
N VAL A 41 2.40 -10.99 7.33
CA VAL A 41 2.70 -9.57 7.54
C VAL A 41 1.43 -8.72 7.38
N VAL A 42 0.67 -8.93 6.31
CA VAL A 42 -0.59 -8.20 6.07
C VAL A 42 -1.61 -8.50 7.16
N ALA A 43 -1.74 -9.74 7.61
CA ALA A 43 -2.66 -10.10 8.69
C ALA A 43 -2.34 -9.35 10.00
N ILE A 44 -1.07 -9.31 10.39
CA ILE A 44 -0.62 -8.57 11.58
C ILE A 44 -0.90 -7.07 11.43
N LEU A 45 -0.57 -6.49 10.27
CA LEU A 45 -0.79 -5.07 10.01
C LEU A 45 -2.28 -4.70 10.00
N MET A 46 -3.12 -5.51 9.35
CA MET A 46 -4.56 -5.29 9.32
C MET A 46 -5.17 -5.41 10.71
N PHE A 47 -4.78 -6.43 11.48
CA PHE A 47 -5.27 -6.59 12.85
C PHE A 47 -4.88 -5.38 13.73
N GLY A 48 -3.62 -4.94 13.65
CA GLY A 48 -3.14 -3.76 14.37
C GLY A 48 -3.89 -2.48 14.01
N MET A 49 -4.12 -2.22 12.72
CA MET A 49 -4.86 -1.04 12.28
C MET A 49 -6.34 -1.06 12.71
N HIS A 50 -7.01 -2.22 12.67
CA HIS A 50 -8.40 -2.33 13.11
C HIS A 50 -8.52 -2.12 14.63
N LEU A 51 -7.59 -2.69 15.40
CA LEU A 51 -7.59 -2.51 16.86
C LEU A 51 -7.29 -1.05 17.23
N ALA A 52 -6.30 -0.42 16.58
CA ALA A 52 -5.97 0.99 16.80
C ALA A 52 -7.15 1.92 16.44
N GLY A 53 -7.89 1.62 15.37
CA GLY A 53 -9.11 2.35 15.01
C GLY A 53 -10.24 2.16 16.03
N ALA A 54 -10.47 0.92 16.49
CA ALA A 54 -11.50 0.61 17.47
C ALA A 54 -11.23 1.25 18.84
N LEU A 55 -9.98 1.15 19.33
CA LEU A 55 -9.56 1.77 20.59
C LEU A 55 -9.44 3.29 20.47
N GLY A 56 -9.10 3.83 19.29
CA GLY A 56 -9.03 5.26 19.03
C GLY A 56 -10.35 5.99 19.27
N ARG A 57 -11.48 5.32 19.05
CA ARG A 57 -12.82 5.88 19.33
C ARG A 57 -13.09 6.09 20.83
N ALA A 58 -12.46 5.31 21.70
CA ALA A 58 -12.57 5.49 23.14
C ALA A 58 -11.76 6.71 23.65
N VAL A 59 -10.68 7.05 22.93
CA VAL A 59 -9.80 8.18 23.27
C VAL A 59 -10.26 9.49 22.62
N ILE A 60 -10.92 9.41 21.46
CA ILE A 60 -11.39 10.56 20.68
C ILE A 60 -12.85 10.32 20.26
N PRO A 61 -13.84 10.59 21.14
CA PRO A 61 -15.24 10.30 20.87
C PRO A 61 -15.89 11.21 19.81
N ASP A 62 -15.41 12.46 19.64
CA ASP A 62 -16.01 13.49 18.77
C ASP A 62 -15.36 13.61 17.38
N LEU A 63 -14.89 12.51 16.80
CA LEU A 63 -14.27 12.58 15.47
C LEU A 63 -15.33 12.49 14.36
N THR A 64 -15.54 13.62 13.67
CA THR A 64 -16.47 13.74 12.54
C THR A 64 -15.95 13.14 11.24
N VAL A 65 -14.62 13.08 11.07
CA VAL A 65 -13.95 12.55 9.88
C VAL A 65 -13.13 11.31 10.26
N PRO A 66 -13.52 10.09 9.82
CA PRO A 66 -12.89 8.84 10.24
C PRO A 66 -11.43 8.69 9.76
N ASP A 67 -11.04 9.37 8.70
CA ASP A 67 -9.67 9.28 8.15
C ASP A 67 -8.62 9.97 9.04
N LEU A 68 -9.07 10.87 9.93
CA LEU A 68 -8.19 11.60 10.84
C LEU A 68 -7.92 10.84 12.16
N VAL A 69 -8.53 9.66 12.38
CA VAL A 69 -8.40 8.91 13.65
C VAL A 69 -6.94 8.59 13.95
N ILE A 70 -6.22 8.01 12.99
CA ILE A 70 -4.83 7.58 13.19
C ILE A 70 -3.90 8.77 13.46
N PRO A 71 -3.84 9.84 12.62
CA PRO A 71 -2.93 10.95 12.88
C PRO A 71 -3.25 11.69 14.18
N THR A 72 -4.54 11.89 14.51
CA THR A 72 -4.93 12.57 15.76
C THR A 72 -4.63 11.75 17.01
N LEU A 73 -4.81 10.42 16.95
CA LEU A 73 -4.47 9.52 18.04
C LEU A 73 -2.96 9.48 18.29
N MET A 74 -2.15 9.47 17.22
CA MET A 74 -0.69 9.42 17.35
C MET A 74 -0.12 10.69 17.97
N VAL A 75 -0.61 11.87 17.58
CA VAL A 75 -0.16 13.15 18.17
C VAL A 75 -0.57 13.28 19.64
N LYS A 76 -1.70 12.68 20.04
CA LYS A 76 -2.15 12.71 21.44
C LYS A 76 -1.43 11.70 22.35
N VAL A 77 -1.10 10.51 21.83
CA VAL A 77 -0.60 9.39 22.66
C VAL A 77 0.93 9.29 22.65
N LEU A 78 1.59 9.65 21.55
CA LEU A 78 3.05 9.51 21.42
C LEU A 78 3.78 10.83 21.73
N PRO A 79 5.04 10.75 22.20
CA PRO A 79 5.89 11.92 22.28
C PRO A 79 6.16 12.51 20.89
N PRO A 80 6.39 13.83 20.76
CA PRO A 80 6.40 14.54 19.49
C PRO A 80 7.40 13.99 18.47
N PHE A 81 8.57 13.53 18.92
CA PHE A 81 9.57 12.91 18.05
C PHE A 81 9.10 11.57 17.46
N ALA A 82 8.50 10.71 18.29
CA ALA A 82 7.99 9.40 17.84
C ALA A 82 6.74 9.55 16.97
N ALA A 83 5.87 10.52 17.28
CA ALA A 83 4.71 10.85 16.45
C ALA A 83 5.16 11.31 15.04
N GLY A 84 6.20 12.13 14.95
CA GLY A 84 6.77 12.56 13.66
C GLY A 84 7.31 11.39 12.82
N ILE A 85 8.08 10.48 13.44
CA ILE A 85 8.59 9.28 12.76
C ILE A 85 7.44 8.39 12.28
N PHE A 86 6.42 8.20 13.12
CA PHE A 86 5.25 7.39 12.76
C PHE A 86 4.50 7.98 11.57
N LEU A 87 4.26 9.29 11.56
CA LEU A 87 3.59 10.00 10.46
C LEU A 87 4.42 9.99 9.16
N ALA A 88 5.75 9.85 9.25
CA ALA A 88 6.60 9.68 8.08
C ALA A 88 6.40 8.31 7.39
N ALA A 89 5.98 7.27 8.12
CA ALA A 89 5.77 5.92 7.56
C ALA A 89 4.69 5.86 6.45
N PRO A 90 3.46 6.38 6.62
CA PRO A 90 2.48 6.41 5.54
C PRO A 90 2.93 7.31 4.37
N MET A 91 3.67 8.39 4.64
CA MET A 91 4.25 9.22 3.57
C MET A 91 5.26 8.42 2.72
N ALA A 92 6.13 7.64 3.37
CA ALA A 92 7.07 6.75 2.69
C ALA A 92 6.35 5.66 1.86
N ALA A 93 5.26 5.09 2.39
CA ALA A 93 4.46 4.10 1.67
C ALA A 93 3.79 4.69 0.41
N ILE A 94 3.25 5.92 0.50
CA ILE A 94 2.68 6.63 -0.66
C ILE A 94 3.77 6.89 -1.71
N MET A 95 4.94 7.36 -1.29
CA MET A 95 6.06 7.63 -2.21
C MET A 95 6.54 6.36 -2.93
N SER A 96 6.55 5.20 -2.25
CA SER A 96 6.85 3.90 -2.87
C SER A 96 5.84 3.52 -3.96
N THR A 97 4.57 3.84 -3.74
CA THR A 97 3.49 3.58 -4.72
C THR A 97 3.59 4.51 -5.92
N ILE A 98 3.81 5.81 -5.68
CA ILE A 98 4.01 6.81 -6.74
C ILE A 98 5.18 6.40 -7.64
N ASN A 99 6.30 5.98 -7.05
CA ASN A 99 7.46 5.55 -7.82
C ASN A 99 7.14 4.35 -8.74
N ALA A 100 6.40 3.36 -8.24
CA ALA A 100 5.99 2.20 -9.05
C ALA A 100 5.05 2.62 -10.20
N GLN A 101 4.11 3.53 -9.95
CA GLN A 101 3.19 4.03 -10.96
C GLN A 101 3.89 4.88 -12.02
N LEU A 102 4.83 5.74 -11.62
CA LEU A 102 5.64 6.54 -12.55
C LEU A 102 6.51 5.65 -13.44
N LEU A 103 7.14 4.63 -12.87
CA LEU A 103 7.94 3.67 -13.64
C LEU A 103 7.09 2.92 -14.67
N GLN A 104 5.89 2.48 -14.26
CA GLN A 104 4.93 1.83 -15.15
C GLN A 104 4.51 2.75 -16.31
N SER A 105 4.12 3.99 -16.00
CA SER A 105 3.71 4.99 -17.01
C SER A 105 4.84 5.32 -17.99
N SER A 106 6.07 5.47 -17.48
CA SER A 106 7.25 5.72 -18.32
C SER A 106 7.52 4.53 -19.25
N ALA A 107 7.43 3.31 -18.74
CA ALA A 107 7.60 2.10 -19.56
C ALA A 107 6.55 2.03 -20.68
N THR A 108 5.29 2.33 -20.39
CA THR A 108 4.22 2.33 -21.40
C THR A 108 4.43 3.42 -22.46
N ILE A 109 4.83 4.64 -22.08
CA ILE A 109 5.10 5.70 -23.05
C ILE A 109 6.27 5.33 -23.99
N ILE A 110 7.35 4.78 -23.43
CA ILE A 110 8.56 4.50 -24.21
C ILE A 110 8.42 3.21 -25.01
N LYS A 111 8.09 2.09 -24.34
CA LYS A 111 8.10 0.76 -24.97
C LYS A 111 6.84 0.50 -25.77
N ASP A 112 5.67 0.83 -25.21
CA ASP A 112 4.40 0.44 -25.83
C ASP A 112 3.92 1.47 -26.86
N LEU A 113 4.25 2.75 -26.67
CA LEU A 113 3.86 3.83 -27.59
C LEU A 113 5.01 4.22 -28.54
N TYR A 114 6.13 4.73 -28.02
CA TYR A 114 7.18 5.29 -28.88
C TYR A 114 7.88 4.24 -29.77
N LEU A 115 8.37 3.16 -29.18
CA LEU A 115 9.08 2.10 -29.93
C LEU A 115 8.14 1.30 -30.84
N ASN A 116 6.88 1.15 -30.46
CA ASN A 116 5.87 0.47 -31.27
C ASN A 116 5.45 1.33 -32.49
N LEU A 117 5.35 2.65 -32.33
CA LEU A 117 5.01 3.56 -33.44
C LEU A 117 6.20 3.89 -34.36
N ARG A 118 7.44 3.85 -33.84
CA ARG A 118 8.68 3.91 -34.64
C ARG A 118 9.53 2.66 -34.39
N PRO A 119 9.14 1.49 -34.93
CA PRO A 119 9.97 0.31 -34.86
C PRO A 119 11.23 0.60 -35.68
N ARG A 120 12.34 0.82 -34.99
CA ARG A 120 13.64 1.00 -35.63
C ARG A 120 13.97 -0.34 -36.29
N ARG A 121 13.98 -0.39 -37.62
CA ARG A 121 14.54 -1.51 -38.40
C ARG A 121 15.97 -1.79 -37.95
#